data_AF-A0A2N1U0Z1-F1
#
_entry.id   AF-A0A2N1U0Z1-F1
#
_cell.length_a   1.000
_cell.length_b   1.000
_cell.length_c   1.000
_cell.angle_alpha   90.00
_cell.angle_beta   90.00
_cell.angle_gamma   90.00
#
_symmetry.space_group_name_H-M   'P 1'
#
loop_
_entity.id
_entity.type
_entity.pdbx_description
1 polymer ?
#
loop_
_entity_poly.entity_id
_entity_poly.type
_entity_poly.pdbx_seq_one_letter_code
_entity_poly.pdbx_strand_id
1 'polypeptide(L)'
;MKARKISGFTFVEALVALLIVSALLILVGRIVSSVRSSVSKGVANLQNLQQARSLLNSIRRDFIVSSPVYDRNDDYSSRAKVRMEPVVTQKTSGKFPQPLFVSDDTVLLYKRLADSSIESVSYHFDARAGRITRTSDKNPERVFDGIKKASFKVYSLHENLSPHVPLLWVSVTVEHTEAGEKQVFDLATTIGSSIICKDINNQYWNGTR
;
A
#
# COMPACT_ATOMS: atom_id res chain seq x y z
N MET A 1 -48.85 -64.05 -27.03
CA MET A 1 -47.74 -63.08 -27.08
C MET A 1 -48.33 -61.67 -27.14
N LYS A 2 -48.12 -60.83 -26.10
CA LYS A 2 -48.58 -59.42 -26.12
C LYS A 2 -47.58 -58.59 -26.92
N ALA A 3 -47.98 -58.11 -28.08
CA ALA A 3 -47.19 -57.17 -28.87
C ALA A 3 -47.03 -55.85 -28.10
N ARG A 4 -45.79 -55.46 -27.79
CA ARG A 4 -45.48 -54.14 -27.24
C ARG A 4 -45.76 -53.11 -28.33
N LYS A 5 -46.73 -52.21 -28.11
CA LYS A 5 -46.89 -50.99 -28.89
C LYS A 5 -45.65 -50.11 -28.67
N ILE A 6 -44.87 -49.93 -29.71
CA ILE A 6 -43.84 -48.90 -29.76
C ILE A 6 -44.57 -47.61 -30.16
N SER A 7 -44.81 -46.70 -29.21
CA SER A 7 -45.36 -45.38 -29.53
C SER A 7 -44.24 -44.54 -30.14
N GLY A 8 -44.41 -44.13 -31.40
CA GLY A 8 -43.50 -43.22 -32.06
C GLY A 8 -43.50 -41.85 -31.37
N PHE A 9 -42.32 -41.28 -31.19
CA PHE A 9 -42.14 -39.94 -30.62
C PHE A 9 -42.78 -38.90 -31.53
N THR A 10 -43.69 -38.09 -31.00
CA THR A 10 -44.41 -37.09 -31.81
C THR A 10 -43.55 -35.83 -31.98
N PHE A 11 -43.67 -35.15 -33.13
CA PHE A 11 -42.92 -33.91 -33.41
C PHE A 11 -43.13 -32.83 -32.33
N VAL A 12 -44.32 -32.82 -31.72
CA VAL A 12 -44.68 -31.94 -30.61
C VAL A 12 -43.85 -32.24 -29.36
N GLU A 13 -43.65 -33.52 -29.01
CA GLU A 13 -42.80 -33.92 -27.87
C GLU A 13 -41.33 -33.50 -28.10
N ALA A 14 -40.84 -33.60 -29.33
CA ALA A 14 -39.49 -33.14 -29.68
C ALA A 14 -39.32 -31.62 -29.53
N LEU A 15 -40.31 -30.85 -29.96
CA LEU A 15 -40.31 -29.39 -29.83
C LEU A 15 -40.35 -28.96 -28.35
N VAL A 16 -41.20 -29.60 -27.55
CA VAL A 16 -41.34 -29.34 -26.11
C VAL A 16 -40.04 -29.70 -25.37
N ALA A 17 -39.44 -30.85 -25.67
CA ALA A 17 -38.16 -31.26 -25.08
C ALA A 17 -37.05 -30.25 -25.41
N LEU A 18 -36.98 -29.77 -26.65
CA LEU A 18 -35.98 -28.79 -27.07
C LEU A 18 -36.14 -27.45 -26.35
N LEU A 19 -37.39 -26.98 -26.15
CA LEU A 19 -37.67 -25.77 -25.39
C LEU A 19 -37.29 -25.90 -23.92
N ILE A 20 -37.59 -27.04 -23.29
CA ILE A 20 -37.22 -27.30 -21.88
C ILE A 20 -35.70 -27.31 -21.74
N VAL A 21 -34.98 -28.02 -22.60
CA VAL A 21 -33.51 -28.08 -22.58
C VAL A 21 -32.92 -26.69 -22.78
N SER A 22 -33.43 -25.91 -23.73
CA SER A 22 -32.97 -24.53 -23.99
C SER A 22 -33.19 -23.63 -22.78
N ALA A 23 -34.36 -23.68 -22.15
CA ALA A 23 -34.66 -22.92 -20.94
C ALA A 23 -33.72 -23.30 -19.79
N LEU A 24 -33.43 -24.59 -19.63
CA LEU A 24 -32.53 -25.11 -18.60
C LEU A 24 -31.09 -24.63 -18.83
N LEU A 25 -30.62 -24.65 -20.08
CA LEU A 25 -29.30 -24.13 -20.47
C LEU A 25 -29.18 -22.62 -20.22
N ILE A 26 -30.23 -21.84 -20.50
CA ILE A 26 -30.25 -20.40 -20.21
C ILE A 26 -30.16 -20.17 -18.70
N LEU A 27 -30.90 -20.94 -17.90
CA LEU A 27 -30.91 -20.80 -16.45
C LEU A 27 -29.55 -21.15 -15.83
N VAL A 28 -28.94 -22.26 -16.27
CA VAL A 28 -27.57 -22.65 -15.88
C VAL A 28 -26.57 -21.57 -16.31
N GLY A 29 -26.68 -21.06 -17.54
CA GLY A 29 -25.81 -19.99 -18.03
C GLY A 29 -25.88 -18.72 -17.18
N ARG A 30 -27.08 -18.33 -16.72
CA ARG A 30 -27.27 -17.19 -15.81
C ARG A 30 -26.64 -17.44 -14.43
N ILE A 31 -26.82 -18.63 -13.87
CA ILE A 31 -26.23 -19.00 -12.57
C ILE A 31 -24.71 -18.99 -12.64
N VAL A 32 -24.12 -19.65 -13.65
CA VAL A 32 -22.67 -19.70 -13.84
C VAL A 32 -22.09 -18.30 -14.06
N SER A 33 -22.76 -17.45 -14.84
CA SER A 33 -22.34 -16.06 -15.06
C SER A 33 -22.34 -15.23 -13.77
N SER A 34 -23.39 -15.37 -12.95
CA SER A 34 -23.50 -14.67 -11.66
C SER A 34 -22.45 -15.12 -10.65
N VAL A 35 -22.20 -16.43 -10.57
CA VAL A 35 -21.13 -17.01 -9.72
C VAL A 35 -19.77 -16.52 -10.18
N ARG A 36 -19.48 -16.55 -11.49
CA ARG A 36 -18.21 -16.07 -12.04
C ARG A 36 -17.98 -14.58 -11.76
N SER A 37 -19.02 -13.75 -11.90
CA SER A 37 -18.95 -12.33 -11.58
C SER A 37 -18.66 -12.10 -10.09
N SER A 38 -19.32 -12.86 -9.22
CA SER A 38 -19.16 -12.75 -7.77
C SER A 38 -17.77 -13.20 -7.30
N VAL A 39 -17.26 -14.30 -7.85
CA VAL A 39 -15.90 -14.78 -7.59
C VAL A 39 -14.86 -13.78 -8.11
N SER A 40 -15.04 -13.26 -9.32
CA SER A 40 -14.13 -12.25 -9.88
C SER A 40 -14.06 -10.98 -9.03
N LYS A 41 -15.20 -10.53 -8.48
CA LYS A 41 -15.24 -9.39 -7.55
C LYS A 41 -14.54 -9.74 -6.24
N GLY A 42 -14.81 -10.92 -5.67
CA GLY A 42 -14.15 -11.38 -4.44
C GLY A 42 -12.62 -11.45 -4.56
N VAL A 43 -12.10 -11.96 -5.69
CA VAL A 43 -10.66 -12.08 -5.96
C VAL A 43 -10.00 -10.70 -6.13
N ALA A 44 -10.60 -9.80 -6.93
CA ALA A 44 -10.10 -8.42 -7.08
C ALA A 44 -10.07 -7.66 -5.75
N ASN A 45 -11.00 -7.95 -4.84
CA ASN A 45 -11.11 -7.26 -3.56
C ASN A 45 -10.11 -7.77 -2.51
N LEU A 46 -9.77 -9.06 -2.52
CA LEU A 46 -8.67 -9.60 -1.71
C LEU A 46 -7.32 -9.05 -2.17
N GLN A 47 -7.17 -8.82 -3.48
CA GLN A 47 -5.98 -8.22 -4.05
C GLN A 47 -5.75 -6.80 -3.51
N ASN A 48 -6.78 -5.96 -3.41
CA ASN A 48 -6.64 -4.59 -2.85
C ASN A 48 -6.15 -4.61 -1.39
N LEU A 49 -6.69 -5.50 -0.55
CA LEU A 49 -6.24 -5.67 0.83
C LEU A 49 -4.78 -6.15 0.90
N GLN A 50 -4.41 -7.10 0.03
CA GLN A 50 -3.02 -7.58 -0.08
C GLN A 50 -2.08 -6.46 -0.56
N GLN A 51 -2.50 -5.63 -1.51
CA GLN A 51 -1.74 -4.47 -1.97
C GLN A 51 -1.53 -3.47 -0.85
N ALA A 52 -2.57 -3.12 -0.07
CA ALA A 52 -2.43 -2.24 1.08
C ALA A 52 -1.47 -2.81 2.14
N ARG A 53 -1.54 -4.10 2.45
CA ARG A 53 -0.59 -4.74 3.37
C ARG A 53 0.85 -4.73 2.84
N SER A 54 1.02 -5.02 1.55
CA SER A 54 2.31 -4.99 0.87
C SER A 54 2.93 -3.59 0.89
N LEU A 55 2.11 -2.57 0.63
CA LEU A 55 2.47 -1.15 0.74
C LEU A 55 2.94 -0.79 2.15
N LEU A 56 2.14 -1.11 3.18
CA LEU A 56 2.50 -0.82 4.58
C LEU A 56 3.82 -1.49 4.99
N ASN A 57 4.02 -2.74 4.58
CA ASN A 57 5.28 -3.45 4.83
C ASN A 57 6.45 -2.83 4.06
N SER A 58 6.21 -2.36 2.84
CA SER A 58 7.21 -1.66 2.02
C SER A 58 7.67 -0.37 2.71
N ILE A 59 6.72 0.48 3.11
CA ILE A 59 7.01 1.73 3.82
C ILE A 59 7.72 1.45 5.15
N ARG A 60 7.24 0.47 5.92
CA ARG A 60 7.87 0.05 7.18
C ARG A 60 9.33 -0.31 7.00
N ARG A 61 9.63 -1.17 6.02
CA ARG A 61 11.02 -1.60 5.76
C ARG A 61 11.91 -0.42 5.39
N ASP A 62 11.44 0.47 4.52
CA ASP A 62 12.23 1.61 4.07
C ASP A 62 12.38 2.69 5.17
N PHE A 63 11.34 2.92 5.99
CA PHE A 63 11.39 3.89 7.09
C PHE A 63 12.30 3.44 8.24
N ILE A 64 12.30 2.15 8.60
CA ILE A 64 13.12 1.61 9.69
C ILE A 64 14.61 1.91 9.48
N VAL A 65 15.07 1.85 8.24
CA VAL A 65 16.48 2.07 7.85
C VAL A 65 16.75 3.48 7.34
N SER A 66 15.74 4.35 7.37
CA SER A 66 15.88 5.72 6.87
C SER A 66 16.62 6.61 7.87
N SER A 67 17.37 7.58 7.34
CA SER A 67 18.16 8.55 8.09
C SER A 67 18.30 9.85 7.30
N PRO A 68 18.33 11.03 7.95
CA PRO A 68 18.71 12.26 7.27
C PRO A 68 20.08 12.14 6.60
N VAL A 69 20.29 12.87 5.52
CA VAL A 69 21.55 12.90 4.79
C VAL A 69 22.34 14.13 5.18
N TYR A 70 23.63 13.94 5.43
CA TYR A 70 24.58 15.00 5.78
C TYR A 70 25.73 15.01 4.78
N ASP A 71 26.16 16.19 4.36
CA ASP A 71 27.43 16.42 3.69
C ASP A 71 28.55 16.59 4.75
N ARG A 72 29.79 16.33 4.35
CA ARG A 72 30.98 16.64 5.15
C ARG A 72 31.15 18.14 5.36
N ASN A 73 30.69 18.96 4.41
CA ASN A 73 30.78 20.42 4.47
C ASN A 73 29.62 21.08 5.22
N ASP A 74 28.67 20.30 5.75
CA ASP A 74 27.54 20.86 6.49
C ASP A 74 28.00 21.50 7.79
N ASP A 75 27.55 22.73 8.01
CA ASP A 75 27.79 23.45 9.26
C ASP A 75 27.20 22.68 10.47
N TYR A 76 27.92 22.71 11.59
CA TYR A 76 27.54 22.00 12.81
C TYR A 76 26.13 22.39 13.28
N SER A 77 25.77 23.67 13.21
CA SER A 77 24.45 24.13 13.65
C SER A 77 23.32 23.58 12.76
N SER A 78 23.58 23.45 11.46
CA SER A 78 22.62 22.90 10.50
C SER A 78 22.43 21.40 10.72
N ARG A 79 23.51 20.66 10.99
CA ARG A 79 23.46 19.24 11.33
C ARG A 79 22.72 18.99 12.66
N ALA A 80 22.99 19.83 13.66
CA ALA A 80 22.31 19.76 14.95
C ALA A 80 20.80 19.99 14.80
N LYS A 81 20.39 20.98 13.98
CA LYS A 81 18.98 21.24 13.69
C LYS A 81 18.27 20.02 13.08
N VAL A 82 18.83 19.44 12.01
CA VAL A 82 18.25 18.25 11.36
C VAL A 82 18.30 17.02 12.28
N ARG A 83 19.26 16.92 13.20
CA ARG A 83 19.26 15.82 14.19
C ARG A 83 18.10 15.94 15.18
N MET A 84 17.75 17.15 15.58
CA MET A 84 16.61 17.41 16.49
C MET A 84 15.26 17.29 15.79
N GLU A 85 15.22 17.62 14.50
CA GLU A 85 14.05 17.53 13.62
C GLU A 85 14.39 16.72 12.35
N PRO A 86 14.56 15.40 12.47
CA PRO A 86 14.99 14.54 11.36
C PRO A 86 13.91 14.32 10.30
N VAL A 87 12.66 14.66 10.64
CA VAL A 87 11.52 14.59 9.73
C VAL A 87 10.82 15.95 9.70
N VAL A 88 10.63 16.48 8.49
CA VAL A 88 9.96 17.76 8.25
C VAL A 88 8.71 17.57 7.41
N THR A 89 7.74 18.48 7.58
CA THR A 89 6.48 18.49 6.82
C THR A 89 6.50 19.41 5.61
N GLN A 90 7.58 20.20 5.46
CA GLN A 90 7.81 21.09 4.32
C GLN A 90 9.07 20.65 3.59
N LYS A 91 8.98 20.56 2.26
CA LYS A 91 10.08 20.06 1.44
C LYS A 91 11.22 21.07 1.44
N THR A 92 12.38 20.66 1.94
CA THR A 92 13.62 21.44 1.87
C THR A 92 14.29 21.22 0.51
N SER A 93 14.48 22.31 -0.25
CA SER A 93 15.04 22.24 -1.61
C SER A 93 16.54 21.96 -1.60
N GLY A 94 16.93 20.73 -1.96
CA GLY A 94 18.23 20.36 -2.56
C GLY A 94 19.52 20.64 -1.78
N LYS A 95 19.46 21.36 -0.67
CA LYS A 95 20.60 21.71 0.18
C LYS A 95 20.75 20.69 1.29
N PHE A 96 21.99 20.31 1.56
CA PHE A 96 22.33 19.56 2.76
C PHE A 96 22.31 20.48 3.99
N PRO A 97 22.05 19.92 5.18
CA PRO A 97 21.57 18.56 5.44
C PRO A 97 20.14 18.32 4.96
N GLN A 98 19.84 17.11 4.46
CA GLN A 98 18.53 16.73 3.94
C GLN A 98 17.75 15.90 4.98
N PRO A 99 16.73 16.48 5.65
CA PRO A 99 15.82 15.73 6.50
C PRO A 99 14.91 14.82 5.67
N LEU A 100 14.26 13.86 6.33
CA LEU A 100 13.16 13.11 5.73
C LEU A 100 11.96 14.03 5.57
N PHE A 101 11.18 13.85 4.50
CA PHE A 101 10.02 14.68 4.24
C PHE A 101 8.73 13.85 4.25
N VAL A 102 7.71 14.34 4.97
CA VAL A 102 6.41 13.69 5.08
C VAL A 102 5.30 14.74 4.98
N SER A 103 4.50 14.67 3.92
CA SER A 103 3.23 15.38 3.77
C SER A 103 2.06 14.39 3.82
N ASP A 104 0.83 14.89 3.74
CA ASP A 104 -0.36 14.04 3.75
C ASP A 104 -0.38 12.99 2.61
N ASP A 105 0.24 13.29 1.47
CA ASP A 105 0.22 12.49 0.24
C ASP A 105 1.58 11.94 -0.18
N THR A 106 2.67 12.41 0.43
CA THR A 106 4.03 12.11 -0.03
C THR A 106 4.96 11.82 1.14
N VAL A 107 5.77 10.78 0.98
CA VAL A 107 6.87 10.45 1.90
C VAL A 107 8.14 10.38 1.09
N LEU A 108 9.19 11.09 1.51
CA LEU A 108 10.53 11.06 0.93
C LEU A 108 11.53 10.66 2.00
N LEU A 109 12.22 9.55 1.74
CA LEU A 109 13.14 8.91 2.64
C LEU A 109 14.51 8.78 1.99
N TYR A 110 15.53 8.75 2.82
CA TYR A 110 16.89 8.45 2.42
C TYR A 110 17.41 7.28 3.24
N LYS A 111 18.07 6.33 2.60
CA LYS A 111 18.71 5.20 3.28
C LYS A 111 20.10 4.97 2.72
N ARG A 112 21.02 4.59 3.60
CA ARG A 112 22.40 4.25 3.23
C ARG A 112 22.48 2.78 2.84
N LEU A 113 23.06 2.51 1.67
CA LEU A 113 23.31 1.16 1.16
C LEU A 113 24.66 0.63 1.66
N ALA A 114 24.89 -0.68 1.46
CA ALA A 114 26.11 -1.36 1.92
C ALA A 114 27.39 -0.79 1.28
N ASP A 115 27.30 -0.26 0.07
CA ASP A 115 28.38 0.43 -0.65
C ASP A 115 28.57 1.89 -0.19
N SER A 116 27.90 2.30 0.90
CA SER A 116 27.86 3.66 1.44
C SER A 116 27.16 4.69 0.55
N SER A 117 26.61 4.30 -0.61
CA SER A 117 25.78 5.18 -1.42
C SER A 117 24.43 5.45 -0.73
N ILE A 118 23.79 6.55 -1.12
CA ILE A 118 22.50 6.94 -0.57
C ILE A 118 21.44 6.65 -1.63
N GLU A 119 20.41 5.88 -1.26
CA GLU A 119 19.20 5.67 -2.05
C GLU A 119 18.12 6.65 -1.58
N SER A 120 17.53 7.36 -2.54
CA SER A 120 16.36 8.23 -2.32
C SER A 120 15.11 7.42 -2.66
N VAL A 121 14.21 7.26 -1.70
CA VAL A 121 12.95 6.53 -1.87
C VAL A 121 11.80 7.48 -1.63
N SER A 122 10.87 7.58 -2.57
CA SER A 122 9.63 8.32 -2.36
C SER A 122 8.38 7.49 -2.57
N TYR A 123 7.37 7.75 -1.77
CA TYR A 123 6.01 7.27 -1.92
C TYR A 123 5.12 8.46 -2.24
N HIS A 124 4.30 8.35 -3.28
CA HIS A 124 3.35 9.39 -3.65
C HIS A 124 1.97 8.77 -3.86
N PHE A 125 0.97 9.33 -3.19
CA PHE A 125 -0.43 8.93 -3.33
C PHE A 125 -1.11 9.76 -4.41
N ASP A 126 -1.53 9.09 -5.48
CA ASP A 126 -2.40 9.67 -6.51
C ASP A 126 -3.85 9.31 -6.19
N ALA A 127 -4.57 10.27 -5.60
CA ALA A 127 -5.98 10.11 -5.24
C ALA A 127 -6.90 9.93 -6.46
N ARG A 128 -6.51 10.42 -7.65
CA ARG A 128 -7.33 10.28 -8.87
C ARG A 128 -7.20 8.89 -9.44
N ALA A 129 -5.98 8.35 -9.47
CA ALA A 129 -5.72 7.00 -9.94
C ALA A 129 -5.99 5.92 -8.87
N GLY A 130 -6.13 6.31 -7.60
CA GLY A 130 -6.39 5.37 -6.50
C GLY A 130 -5.20 4.44 -6.25
N ARG A 131 -3.99 4.98 -6.31
CA ARG A 131 -2.74 4.19 -6.18
C ARG A 131 -1.65 4.95 -5.47
N ILE A 132 -0.72 4.21 -4.88
CA ILE A 132 0.53 4.74 -4.35
C ILE A 132 1.68 4.23 -5.21
N THR A 133 2.53 5.14 -5.65
CA THR A 133 3.76 4.81 -6.36
C THR A 133 4.95 4.95 -5.43
N ARG A 134 5.76 3.90 -5.35
CA ARG A 134 7.10 3.94 -4.76
C ARG A 134 8.13 4.13 -5.87
N THR A 135 8.81 5.27 -5.89
CA THR A 135 9.96 5.54 -6.76
C THR A 135 11.27 5.44 -5.97
N SER A 136 12.31 5.01 -6.65
CA SER A 136 13.67 4.91 -6.11
C SER A 136 14.66 5.19 -7.24
N ASP A 137 15.80 5.77 -6.91
CA ASP A 137 16.91 5.99 -7.84
C ASP A 137 17.70 4.71 -8.15
N LYS A 138 17.59 3.67 -7.30
CA LYS A 138 18.32 2.40 -7.42
C LYS A 138 17.45 1.21 -7.77
N ASN A 139 16.15 1.28 -7.51
CA ASN A 139 15.22 0.17 -7.68
C ASN A 139 14.11 0.55 -8.66
N PRO A 140 13.56 -0.44 -9.40
CA PRO A 140 12.43 -0.18 -10.28
C PRO A 140 11.23 0.34 -9.48
N GLU A 141 10.44 1.17 -10.16
CA GLU A 141 9.18 1.70 -9.66
C GLU A 141 8.25 0.56 -9.22
N ARG A 142 7.58 0.73 -8.08
CA ARG A 142 6.55 -0.20 -7.61
C ARG A 142 5.25 0.55 -7.43
N VAL A 143 4.17 -0.01 -7.97
CA VAL A 143 2.84 0.57 -7.92
C VAL A 143 1.95 -0.29 -7.01
N PHE A 144 1.19 0.36 -6.15
CA PHE A 144 0.21 -0.24 -5.26
C PHE A 144 -1.17 0.32 -5.59
N ASP A 145 -1.97 -0.45 -6.33
CA ASP A 145 -3.31 -0.05 -6.77
C ASP A 145 -4.41 -0.41 -5.76
N GLY A 146 -5.62 0.08 -6.00
CA GLY A 146 -6.80 -0.23 -5.19
C GLY A 146 -6.88 0.54 -3.88
N ILE A 147 -6.15 1.66 -3.78
CA ILE A 147 -6.08 2.52 -2.60
C ILE A 147 -7.03 3.69 -2.77
N LYS A 148 -8.07 3.75 -1.94
CA LYS A 148 -9.09 4.81 -2.02
C LYS A 148 -8.64 6.11 -1.35
N LYS A 149 -7.92 6.00 -0.24
CA LYS A 149 -7.37 7.11 0.52
C LYS A 149 -6.07 6.68 1.17
N ALA A 150 -5.10 7.59 1.23
CA ALA A 150 -3.92 7.43 2.07
C ALA A 150 -3.65 8.73 2.83
N SER A 151 -3.05 8.60 4.00
CA SER A 151 -2.57 9.73 4.80
C SER A 151 -1.28 9.34 5.50
N PHE A 152 -0.27 10.19 5.37
CA PHE A 152 1.00 10.07 6.09
C PHE A 152 1.13 11.21 7.07
N LYS A 153 1.44 10.90 8.32
CA LYS A 153 1.62 11.90 9.38
C LYS A 153 2.80 11.54 10.25
N VAL A 154 3.46 12.56 10.78
CA VAL A 154 4.55 12.40 11.74
C VAL A 154 4.03 12.84 13.10
N TYR A 155 4.22 11.99 14.09
CA TYR A 155 3.97 12.33 15.48
C TYR A 155 5.27 12.20 16.25
N SER A 156 5.56 13.21 17.06
CA SER A 156 6.59 13.12 18.09
C SER A 156 5.93 12.69 19.39
N LEU A 157 6.55 11.77 20.14
CA LEU A 157 6.06 11.37 21.46
C LEU A 157 6.26 12.54 22.45
N HIS A 158 5.30 13.45 22.52
CA HIS A 158 5.24 14.47 23.56
C HIS A 158 4.65 13.88 24.84
N GLU A 159 5.51 13.69 25.85
CA GLU A 159 5.36 14.23 27.23
C GLU A 159 6.31 13.52 28.22
N ASN A 160 6.76 12.28 27.99
CA ASN A 160 7.62 11.58 28.97
C ASN A 160 8.69 10.60 28.40
N LEU A 161 8.81 10.41 27.07
CA LEU A 161 9.56 9.28 26.48
C LEU A 161 10.67 9.66 25.46
N SER A 162 11.16 10.91 25.48
CA SER A 162 12.10 11.54 24.54
C SER A 162 11.38 12.27 23.38
N PRO A 163 11.26 13.62 23.45
CA PRO A 163 10.43 14.41 22.54
C PRO A 163 10.91 14.45 21.08
N HIS A 164 12.07 13.86 20.79
CA HIS A 164 12.71 13.96 19.47
C HIS A 164 12.52 12.72 18.60
N VAL A 165 11.94 11.63 19.10
CA VAL A 165 11.76 10.40 18.31
C VAL A 165 10.54 10.53 17.39
N PRO A 166 10.72 10.62 16.05
CA PRO A 166 9.60 10.71 15.13
C PRO A 166 8.98 9.34 14.90
N LEU A 167 7.65 9.29 14.93
CA LEU A 167 6.87 8.14 14.52
C LEU A 167 6.10 8.48 13.24
N LEU A 168 6.27 7.66 12.20
CA LEU A 168 5.49 7.77 10.98
C LEU A 168 4.19 6.98 11.15
N TRP A 169 3.08 7.68 11.14
CA TRP A 169 1.75 7.10 11.03
C TRP A 169 1.33 7.05 9.57
N VAL A 170 0.88 5.87 9.16
CA VAL A 170 0.40 5.61 7.80
C VAL A 170 -1.01 5.03 7.93
N SER A 171 -1.96 5.67 7.27
CA SER A 171 -3.33 5.18 7.14
C SER A 171 -3.69 5.01 5.68
N VAL A 172 -4.28 3.87 5.36
CA VAL A 172 -4.64 3.46 4.00
C VAL A 172 -6.06 2.91 4.04
N THR A 173 -6.95 3.47 3.24
CA THR A 173 -8.33 3.01 3.08
C THR A 173 -8.46 2.23 1.79
N VAL A 174 -9.04 1.02 1.87
CA VAL A 174 -9.38 0.19 0.72
C VAL A 174 -10.86 -0.16 0.74
N GLU A 175 -11.44 -0.33 -0.44
CA GLU A 175 -12.82 -0.80 -0.58
C GLU A 175 -12.82 -2.31 -0.85
N HIS A 176 -13.73 -3.00 -0.17
CA HIS A 176 -13.99 -4.42 -0.32
C HIS A 176 -15.48 -4.62 -0.58
N THR A 177 -15.84 -5.67 -1.30
CA THR A 177 -17.24 -6.06 -1.45
C THR A 177 -17.37 -7.52 -1.06
N GLU A 178 -18.11 -7.78 0.00
CA GLU A 178 -18.43 -9.12 0.49
C GLU A 178 -19.94 -9.33 0.35
N ALA A 179 -20.36 -10.47 -0.23
CA ALA A 179 -21.77 -10.80 -0.43
C ALA A 179 -22.62 -9.74 -1.17
N GLY A 180 -21.99 -8.84 -1.94
CA GLY A 180 -22.67 -7.75 -2.65
C GLY A 180 -22.74 -6.42 -1.90
N GLU A 181 -22.35 -6.39 -0.62
CA GLU A 181 -22.26 -5.16 0.17
C GLU A 181 -20.85 -4.58 0.12
N LYS A 182 -20.77 -3.26 -0.11
CA LYS A 182 -19.50 -2.51 -0.10
C LYS A 182 -19.09 -2.22 1.34
N GLN A 183 -17.99 -2.83 1.76
CA GLN A 183 -17.32 -2.55 3.03
C GLN A 183 -16.06 -1.71 2.78
N VAL A 184 -15.76 -0.82 3.71
CA VAL A 184 -14.55 0.02 3.66
C VAL A 184 -13.65 -0.40 4.80
N PHE A 185 -12.39 -0.70 4.48
CA PHE A 185 -11.38 -1.08 5.46
C PHE A 185 -10.33 0.01 5.58
N ASP A 186 -10.15 0.49 6.81
CA ASP A 186 -9.06 1.39 7.17
C ASP A 186 -7.95 0.60 7.85
N LEU A 187 -6.78 0.56 7.19
CA LEU A 187 -5.57 -0.02 7.76
C LEU A 187 -4.68 1.13 8.23
N ALA A 188 -4.37 1.17 9.51
CA ALA A 188 -3.46 2.15 10.08
C ALA A 188 -2.31 1.46 10.82
N THR A 189 -1.10 2.01 10.70
CA THR A 189 0.08 1.57 11.45
C THR A 189 0.93 2.75 11.82
N THR A 190 1.59 2.64 12.97
CA THR A 190 2.64 3.56 13.41
C THR A 190 3.98 2.87 13.27
N ILE A 191 4.99 3.58 12.76
CA ILE A 191 6.31 3.03 12.44
C ILE A 191 7.38 3.92 13.06
N GLY A 192 8.28 3.35 13.85
CA GLY A 192 9.49 4.02 14.34
C GLY A 192 10.72 3.64 13.51
N SER A 193 11.70 4.55 13.42
CA SER A 193 13.00 4.27 12.80
C SER A 193 14.05 3.97 13.87
N SER A 194 14.63 2.78 13.84
CA SER A 194 15.70 2.40 14.77
C SER A 194 16.98 3.21 14.55
N ILE A 195 17.24 3.62 13.30
CA ILE A 195 18.40 4.44 12.94
C ILE A 195 18.24 5.86 13.47
N ILE A 196 17.09 6.50 13.22
CA ILE A 196 16.83 7.87 13.72
C ILE A 196 16.86 7.89 15.26
N CYS A 197 16.23 6.92 15.92
CA CYS A 197 16.29 6.80 17.38
C CYS A 197 17.73 6.72 17.89
N LYS A 198 18.58 5.92 17.23
CA LYS A 198 19.99 5.79 17.59
C LYS A 198 20.75 7.10 17.38
N ASP A 199 20.51 7.78 16.27
CA ASP A 199 21.19 9.05 15.93
C ASP A 199 20.83 10.19 16.88
N ILE A 200 19.57 10.23 17.36
CA ILE A 200 19.11 11.18 18.36
C ILE A 200 19.73 10.88 19.72
N ASN A 201 19.68 9.62 20.16
CA ASN A 201 20.09 9.22 21.51
C ASN A 201 21.61 9.18 21.69
N ASN A 202 22.36 9.02 20.61
CA ASN A 202 23.81 9.02 20.64
C ASN A 202 24.33 10.25 19.89
N GLN A 203 24.57 11.34 20.62
CA GLN A 203 25.03 12.59 20.00
C GLN A 203 26.55 12.61 19.72
N TYR A 204 27.32 11.72 20.35
CA TYR A 204 28.79 11.78 20.42
C TYR A 204 29.53 10.73 19.58
N TRP A 205 28.87 9.71 19.03
CA TRP A 205 29.54 8.61 18.29
C TRP A 205 30.19 9.01 16.97
N ASN A 206 29.79 10.14 16.38
CA ASN A 206 30.37 10.70 15.15
C ASN A 206 31.13 12.01 15.42
N GLY A 207 31.53 12.24 16.67
CA GLY A 207 32.56 13.23 17.02
C GLY A 207 33.93 12.77 16.54
N THR A 208 34.17 12.81 15.24
CA THR A 208 35.54 13.01 14.74
C THR A 208 35.96 14.41 15.13
N ARG A 209 36.94 14.48 16.04
CA ARG A 209 37.91 15.57 16.11
C ARG A 209 38.54 15.81 14.74
#